data_AF-A0A7G2RNR0-F1
#
_entry.id   AF-A0A7G2RNR0-F1
#
_cell.length_a   1.000
_cell.length_b   1.000
_cell.length_c   1.000
_cell.angle_alpha   90.00
_cell.angle_beta   90.00
_cell.angle_gamma   90.00
#
_symmetry.space_group_name_H-M   'P 1'
#
loop_
_entity.id
_entity.type
_entity.pdbx_description
1 polymer ?
#
loop_
_entity_poly.entity_id
_entity_poly.type
_entity_poly.pdbx_seq_one_letter_code
_entity_poly.pdbx_strand_id
1 'polypeptide(L)'
;RCTLGWLTVWRQQINQIRRFLSNLQTPDSVITLYDASNPAGRLHDILQEAAKKKDGNITAQRVWASVFKVEPDDIQTIMAKLFEVHELVSEVRRLIESDPDLNHELLLRYFPRIESAIFSKGIATPWKPVGTQLDAAVLDSLKYCADALKDSFTEDPVNQDELEGIDQTLLSLEGMIKVSSLPQNLRVALLEEISKIRKSISMVQIKGVRGIKEAMQSLVGAVIAHQEELKAQREEDRQLLARLAETMVQLDKIISKSLRMYRLFRHPVQFLISKVNEDAEASDEIEVAIDE
;
A
#
# COMPACT_ATOMS: atom_id res chain seq x y z
N ARG A 1 -35.35 35.51 15.88
CA ARG A 1 -35.20 35.79 14.42
C ARG A 1 -33.73 35.73 13.92
N CYS A 2 -32.74 35.32 14.72
CA CYS A 2 -31.32 35.31 14.29
C CYS A 2 -30.70 33.92 14.01
N THR A 3 -31.45 32.82 14.10
CA THR A 3 -30.91 31.46 13.90
C THR A 3 -31.20 30.87 12.51
N LEU A 4 -32.08 31.50 11.72
CA LEU A 4 -32.44 31.03 10.37
C LEU A 4 -31.50 31.56 9.27
N GLY A 5 -30.77 32.66 9.51
CA GLY A 5 -29.85 33.25 8.52
C GLY A 5 -28.53 32.49 8.34
N TRP A 6 -28.06 31.80 9.38
CA TRP A 6 -26.80 31.04 9.33
C TRP A 6 -26.94 29.75 8.54
N LEU A 7 -28.10 29.08 8.61
CA LEU A 7 -28.40 27.87 7.84
C LEU A 7 -28.53 28.13 6.34
N THR A 8 -29.05 29.30 5.94
CA THR A 8 -29.11 29.70 4.53
C THR A 8 -27.73 30.06 3.98
N VAL A 9 -26.91 30.79 4.73
CA VAL A 9 -25.52 31.11 4.32
C VAL A 9 -24.67 29.85 4.22
N TRP A 10 -24.79 28.92 5.18
CA TRP A 10 -24.07 27.65 5.17
C TRP A 10 -24.49 26.74 4.00
N ARG A 11 -25.80 26.66 3.68
CA ARG A 11 -26.28 25.96 2.47
C ARG A 11 -25.79 26.59 1.17
N GLN A 12 -25.65 27.91 1.14
CA GLN A 12 -25.20 28.64 -0.05
C GLN A 12 -23.70 28.42 -0.30
N GLN A 13 -22.88 28.38 0.76
CA GLN A 13 -21.47 28.01 0.67
C GLN A 13 -21.27 26.54 0.24
N ILE A 14 -22.05 25.61 0.79
CA ILE A 14 -21.98 24.20 0.37
C ILE A 14 -22.35 24.03 -1.10
N ASN A 15 -23.38 24.73 -1.59
CA ASN A 15 -23.77 24.65 -3.00
C ASN A 15 -22.76 25.33 -3.94
N GLN A 16 -22.06 26.37 -3.50
CA GLN A 16 -20.95 26.95 -4.26
C GLN A 16 -19.75 25.99 -4.33
N ILE A 17 -19.39 25.34 -3.22
CA ILE A 17 -18.34 24.32 -3.19
C ILE A 17 -18.71 23.12 -4.06
N ARG A 18 -19.98 22.67 -4.02
CA ARG A 18 -20.46 21.57 -4.87
C ARG A 18 -20.42 21.89 -6.36
N ARG A 19 -20.73 23.14 -6.74
CA ARG A 19 -20.61 23.64 -8.13
C ARG A 19 -19.16 23.83 -8.56
N PHE A 20 -18.28 24.22 -7.65
CA PHE A 20 -16.85 24.31 -7.91
C PHE A 20 -16.24 22.91 -8.13
N LEU A 21 -16.66 21.93 -7.33
CA LEU A 21 -16.26 20.52 -7.47
C LEU A 21 -16.84 19.87 -8.74
N SER A 22 -18.08 20.19 -9.14
CA SER A 22 -18.65 19.69 -10.40
C SER A 22 -17.98 20.30 -11.64
N ASN A 23 -17.41 21.49 -11.53
CA ASN A 23 -16.71 22.16 -12.64
C ASN A 23 -15.23 21.72 -12.76
N LEU A 24 -14.72 20.91 -11.83
CA LEU A 24 -13.40 20.27 -11.91
C LEU A 24 -13.46 18.90 -12.63
N GLN A 25 -14.64 18.42 -13.02
CA GLN A 25 -14.79 17.30 -13.94
C GLN A 25 -14.63 17.79 -15.37
N THR A 26 -13.46 17.54 -15.95
CA THR A 26 -13.24 17.61 -17.40
C THR A 26 -14.08 16.54 -18.12
N PRO A 27 -14.55 16.82 -19.35
CA PRO A 27 -15.50 15.95 -20.03
C PRO A 27 -14.82 14.72 -20.66
N ASP A 28 -15.43 13.56 -20.43
CA ASP A 28 -15.39 12.31 -21.19
C ASP A 28 -14.14 12.02 -22.05
N SER A 29 -13.16 11.40 -21.42
CA SER A 29 -12.62 10.18 -22.03
C SER A 29 -13.38 9.03 -21.39
N VAL A 30 -14.01 8.18 -22.20
CA VAL A 30 -14.65 6.94 -21.75
C VAL A 30 -13.53 6.05 -21.20
N ILE A 31 -13.17 6.27 -19.95
CA ILE A 31 -12.36 5.37 -19.14
C ILE A 31 -13.38 4.38 -18.59
N THR A 32 -13.53 3.24 -19.26
CA THR A 32 -14.01 2.03 -18.59
C THR A 32 -13.26 1.93 -17.26
N LEU A 33 -13.96 2.07 -16.14
CA LEU A 33 -13.41 1.89 -14.79
C LEU A 33 -12.83 0.49 -14.69
N TYR A 34 -11.53 0.36 -14.92
CA TYR A 34 -10.75 -0.77 -14.42
C TYR A 34 -10.28 -0.36 -13.05
N ASP A 35 -10.84 -0.97 -12.02
CA ASP A 35 -10.44 -0.73 -10.65
C ASP A 35 -9.04 -1.31 -10.45
N ALA A 36 -8.11 -0.54 -9.87
CA ALA A 36 -6.75 -0.97 -9.50
C ALA A 36 -6.73 -2.02 -8.36
N SER A 37 -7.86 -2.72 -8.21
CA SER A 37 -8.20 -3.71 -7.20
C SER A 37 -7.42 -5.01 -7.34
N ASN A 38 -6.51 -5.17 -8.31
CA ASN A 38 -5.66 -6.36 -8.36
C ASN A 38 -4.27 -6.04 -8.92
N PRO A 39 -3.29 -6.98 -8.78
CA PRO A 39 -1.93 -6.75 -9.23
C PRO A 39 -1.79 -6.35 -10.71
N ALA A 40 -2.60 -6.94 -11.60
CA ALA A 40 -2.57 -6.61 -13.02
C ALA A 40 -3.15 -5.22 -13.32
N GLY A 41 -4.21 -4.82 -12.61
CA GLY A 41 -4.77 -3.47 -12.67
C GLY A 41 -3.74 -2.41 -12.23
N ARG A 42 -3.04 -2.64 -11.10
CA ARG A 42 -1.96 -1.75 -10.65
C ARG A 42 -0.83 -1.65 -11.67
N LEU A 43 -0.40 -2.77 -12.25
CA LEU A 43 0.64 -2.79 -13.27
C LEU A 43 0.20 -2.02 -14.52
N HIS A 44 -1.03 -2.24 -14.97
CA HIS A 44 -1.64 -1.49 -16.06
C HIS A 44 -1.56 0.01 -15.80
N ASP A 45 -2.01 0.47 -14.64
CA ASP A 45 -2.07 1.91 -14.33
C ASP A 45 -0.69 2.56 -14.30
N ILE A 46 0.30 1.90 -13.68
CA ILE A 46 1.69 2.37 -13.66
C ILE A 46 2.24 2.52 -15.08
N LEU A 47 2.05 1.50 -15.93
CA LEU A 47 2.56 1.49 -17.30
C LEU A 47 1.78 2.43 -18.21
N GLN A 48 0.48 2.59 -17.98
CA GLN A 48 -0.37 3.52 -18.71
C GLN A 48 0.05 4.98 -18.43
N GLU A 49 0.38 5.32 -17.19
CA GLU A 49 0.93 6.64 -16.85
C GLU A 49 2.30 6.89 -17.50
N ALA A 50 3.18 5.89 -17.50
CA ALA A 50 4.46 5.98 -18.19
C ALA A 50 4.25 6.16 -19.71
N ALA A 51 3.34 5.39 -20.30
CA ALA A 51 3.02 5.41 -21.72
C ALA A 51 2.42 6.75 -22.17
N LYS A 52 1.76 7.52 -21.29
CA LYS A 52 1.26 8.87 -21.62
C LYS A 52 2.37 9.89 -21.87
N LYS A 53 3.60 9.65 -21.41
CA LYS A 53 4.74 10.58 -21.54
C LYS A 53 5.43 10.49 -22.91
N LYS A 54 4.69 10.47 -24.01
CA LYS A 54 5.25 10.30 -25.38
C LYS A 54 5.91 11.55 -25.95
N ASP A 55 5.68 12.70 -25.33
CA ASP A 55 6.09 13.99 -25.86
C ASP A 55 7.41 14.48 -25.26
N GLY A 56 8.38 14.76 -26.13
CA GLY A 56 9.64 15.42 -25.78
C GLY A 56 10.88 14.53 -25.75
N ASN A 57 12.05 15.18 -25.76
CA ASN A 57 13.36 14.54 -25.63
C ASN A 57 13.66 14.25 -24.14
N ILE A 58 12.80 13.47 -23.49
CA ILE A 58 12.94 13.09 -22.07
C ILE A 58 13.58 11.72 -21.92
N THR A 59 14.29 11.51 -20.83
CA THR A 59 14.91 10.22 -20.47
C THR A 59 13.93 9.35 -19.70
N ALA A 60 14.17 8.03 -19.68
CA ALA A 60 13.41 7.09 -18.85
C ALA A 60 13.42 7.50 -17.36
N GLN A 61 14.53 8.05 -16.86
CA GLN A 61 14.66 8.59 -15.51
C GLN A 61 13.58 9.62 -15.19
N ARG A 62 13.40 10.62 -16.07
CA ARG A 62 12.40 11.68 -15.85
C ARG A 62 10.97 11.14 -15.93
N VAL A 63 10.73 10.14 -16.79
CA VAL A 63 9.42 9.49 -16.86
C VAL A 63 9.12 8.74 -15.57
N TRP A 64 10.02 7.87 -15.13
CA TRP A 64 9.81 7.08 -13.92
C TRP A 64 9.76 7.95 -12.66
N ALA A 65 10.58 9.00 -12.57
CA ALA A 65 10.49 10.01 -11.51
C ALA A 65 9.09 10.64 -11.46
N SER A 66 8.55 11.03 -12.62
CA SER A 66 7.19 11.59 -12.72
C SER A 66 6.10 10.59 -12.35
N VAL A 67 6.21 9.33 -12.78
CA VAL A 67 5.22 8.27 -12.48
C VAL A 67 5.19 7.98 -10.97
N PHE A 68 6.36 7.92 -10.35
CA PHE A 68 6.50 7.63 -8.93
C PHE A 68 6.37 8.84 -8.01
N LYS A 69 6.27 10.05 -8.57
CA LYS A 69 6.22 11.32 -7.84
C LYS A 69 7.43 11.49 -6.91
N VAL A 70 8.62 11.18 -7.43
CA VAL A 70 9.91 11.32 -6.73
C VAL A 70 10.79 12.30 -7.48
N GLU A 71 11.76 12.87 -6.79
CA GLU A 71 12.72 13.78 -7.40
C GLU A 71 13.55 13.06 -8.49
N PRO A 72 13.75 13.67 -9.67
CA PRO A 72 14.51 13.02 -10.75
C PRO A 72 15.92 12.61 -10.36
N ASP A 73 16.55 13.35 -9.45
CA ASP A 73 17.93 13.09 -9.01
C ASP A 73 18.02 12.00 -7.92
N ASP A 74 16.89 11.58 -7.35
CA ASP A 74 16.83 10.43 -6.44
C ASP A 74 16.80 9.11 -7.21
N ILE A 75 17.91 8.83 -7.88
CA ILE A 75 18.09 7.62 -8.70
C ILE A 75 17.89 6.36 -7.85
N GLN A 76 18.30 6.38 -6.57
CA GLN A 76 18.17 5.23 -5.68
C GLN A 76 16.70 4.87 -5.46
N THR A 77 15.85 5.84 -5.13
CA THR A 77 14.42 5.60 -4.94
C THR A 77 13.73 5.20 -6.25
N ILE A 78 14.11 5.82 -7.38
CA ILE A 78 13.55 5.44 -8.69
C ILE A 78 13.88 3.99 -9.01
N MET A 79 15.14 3.58 -8.85
CA MET A 79 15.57 2.20 -9.11
C MET A 79 14.93 1.20 -8.16
N ALA A 80 14.79 1.55 -6.87
CA ALA A 80 14.07 0.72 -5.91
C ALA A 80 12.60 0.51 -6.34
N LYS A 81 11.91 1.57 -6.74
CA LYS A 81 10.52 1.46 -7.22
C LYS A 81 10.41 0.68 -8.54
N LEU A 82 11.34 0.85 -9.47
CA LEU A 82 11.40 0.04 -10.70
C LEU A 82 11.56 -1.45 -10.41
N PHE A 83 12.39 -1.80 -9.44
CA PHE A 83 12.51 -3.19 -8.99
C PHE A 83 11.18 -3.72 -8.45
N GLU A 84 10.46 -2.93 -7.65
CA GLU A 84 9.13 -3.35 -7.18
C GLU A 84 8.09 -3.47 -8.31
N VAL A 85 8.17 -2.63 -9.35
CA VAL A 85 7.32 -2.79 -10.55
C VAL A 85 7.66 -4.07 -11.31
N HIS A 86 8.94 -4.44 -11.38
CA HIS A 86 9.35 -5.72 -11.96
C HIS A 86 8.86 -6.93 -11.13
N GLU A 87 8.93 -6.85 -9.81
CA GLU A 87 8.34 -7.86 -8.93
C GLU A 87 6.82 -7.97 -9.15
N LEU A 88 6.13 -6.85 -9.41
CA LEU A 88 4.71 -6.85 -9.77
C LEU A 88 4.45 -7.56 -11.10
N VAL A 89 5.31 -7.41 -12.11
CA VAL A 89 5.22 -8.19 -13.36
C VAL A 89 5.33 -9.68 -13.07
N SER A 90 6.33 -10.08 -12.28
CA SER A 90 6.54 -11.48 -11.88
C SER A 90 5.35 -12.03 -11.08
N GLU A 91 4.75 -11.22 -10.21
CA GLU A 91 3.54 -11.58 -9.49
C GLU A 91 2.38 -11.84 -10.44
N VAL A 92 2.06 -10.91 -11.35
CA VAL A 92 0.96 -11.08 -12.30
C VAL A 92 1.16 -12.34 -13.13
N ARG A 93 2.37 -12.56 -13.63
CA ARG A 93 2.73 -13.77 -14.38
C ARG A 93 2.40 -15.03 -13.57
N ARG A 94 2.90 -15.11 -12.33
CA ARG A 94 2.67 -16.25 -11.44
C ARG A 94 1.18 -16.47 -11.16
N LEU A 95 0.40 -15.41 -10.96
CA LEU A 95 -1.04 -15.53 -10.70
C LEU A 95 -1.79 -16.09 -11.92
N ILE A 96 -1.48 -15.61 -13.13
CA ILE A 96 -2.06 -16.14 -14.37
C ILE A 96 -1.64 -17.61 -14.58
N GLU A 97 -0.36 -17.93 -14.39
CA GLU A 97 0.16 -19.30 -14.54
C GLU A 97 -0.40 -20.27 -13.49
N SER A 98 -0.86 -19.77 -12.34
CA SER A 98 -1.43 -20.61 -11.27
C SER A 98 -2.84 -21.12 -11.56
N ASP A 99 -3.54 -20.51 -12.52
CA ASP A 99 -4.88 -20.93 -12.95
C ASP A 99 -4.78 -21.71 -14.29
N PRO A 100 -5.00 -23.03 -14.29
CA PRO A 100 -4.87 -23.85 -15.49
C PRO A 100 -5.96 -23.62 -16.55
N ASP A 101 -7.08 -22.96 -16.19
CA ASP A 101 -8.20 -22.74 -17.11
C ASP A 101 -8.00 -21.48 -17.97
N LEU A 102 -6.99 -20.66 -17.67
CA LEU A 102 -6.66 -19.45 -18.42
C LEU A 102 -5.81 -19.74 -19.67
N ASN A 103 -6.03 -18.96 -20.73
CA ASN A 103 -5.16 -19.00 -21.91
C ASN A 103 -3.86 -18.22 -21.65
N HIS A 104 -2.87 -18.90 -21.09
CA HIS A 104 -1.57 -18.30 -20.73
C HIS A 104 -0.83 -17.70 -21.92
N GLU A 105 -0.86 -18.35 -23.09
CA GLU A 105 -0.17 -17.85 -24.28
C GLU A 105 -0.74 -16.50 -24.72
N LEU A 106 -2.07 -16.33 -24.67
CA LEU A 106 -2.73 -15.09 -25.03
C LEU A 106 -2.43 -13.97 -24.02
N LEU A 107 -2.56 -14.28 -22.72
CA LEU A 107 -2.45 -13.30 -21.64
C LEU A 107 -1.00 -12.84 -21.41
N LEU A 108 -0.03 -13.75 -21.52
CA LEU A 108 1.37 -13.48 -21.21
C LEU A 108 2.21 -13.09 -22.43
N ARG A 109 1.63 -13.09 -23.64
CA ARG A 109 2.30 -12.82 -24.92
C ARG A 109 3.22 -11.60 -24.91
N TYR A 110 2.80 -10.53 -24.23
CA TYR A 110 3.48 -9.24 -24.26
C TYR A 110 4.39 -8.96 -23.05
N PHE A 111 4.49 -9.87 -22.09
CA PHE A 111 5.31 -9.68 -20.89
C PHE A 111 6.80 -9.38 -21.20
N PRO A 112 7.44 -10.01 -22.21
CA PRO A 112 8.81 -9.64 -22.58
C PRO A 112 8.97 -8.17 -23.00
N ARG A 113 7.93 -7.57 -23.62
CA ARG A 113 7.94 -6.14 -23.99
C ARG A 113 7.76 -5.26 -22.75
N ILE A 114 6.92 -5.68 -21.80
CA ILE A 114 6.71 -4.99 -20.53
C ILE A 114 8.01 -4.96 -19.72
N GLU A 115 8.67 -6.11 -19.57
CA GLU A 115 9.95 -6.24 -18.87
C GLU A 115 11.02 -5.34 -19.49
N SER A 116 11.14 -5.35 -20.82
CA SER A 116 12.06 -4.48 -21.55
C SER A 116 11.73 -2.98 -21.42
N ALA A 117 10.47 -2.62 -21.16
CA ALA A 117 10.08 -1.22 -20.95
C ALA A 117 10.44 -0.72 -19.55
N ILE A 118 10.29 -1.59 -18.53
CA ILE A 118 10.65 -1.30 -17.14
C ILE A 118 12.17 -1.18 -17.01
N PHE A 119 12.91 -2.20 -17.48
CA PHE A 119 14.37 -2.21 -17.50
C PHE A 119 14.89 -1.99 -18.92
N SER A 120 14.78 -0.75 -19.39
CA SER A 120 15.48 -0.34 -20.59
C SER A 120 17.01 -0.43 -20.38
N LYS A 121 17.80 -0.32 -21.46
CA LYS A 121 19.27 -0.44 -21.44
C LYS A 121 19.98 0.52 -20.45
N GLY A 122 19.27 1.47 -19.87
CA GLY A 122 19.71 2.32 -18.78
C GLY A 122 18.72 3.45 -18.54
N ILE A 123 18.70 4.02 -17.34
CA ILE A 123 17.74 5.05 -16.96
C ILE A 123 17.92 6.38 -17.74
N ALA A 124 19.13 6.61 -18.26
CA ALA A 124 19.46 7.74 -19.12
C ALA A 124 19.00 7.57 -20.58
N THR A 125 18.44 6.40 -20.95
CA THR A 125 17.96 6.14 -22.31
C THR A 125 16.84 7.11 -22.68
N PRO A 126 16.81 7.64 -23.93
CA PRO A 126 15.66 8.40 -24.43
C PRO A 126 14.37 7.59 -24.31
N TRP A 127 13.30 8.20 -23.79
CA TRP A 127 12.07 7.49 -23.49
C TRP A 127 11.32 7.04 -24.75
N LYS A 128 11.32 7.84 -25.82
CA LYS A 128 10.53 7.58 -27.03
C LYS A 128 10.59 6.12 -27.54
N PRO A 129 11.77 5.50 -27.78
CA PRO A 129 11.84 4.09 -28.20
C PRO A 129 11.39 3.08 -27.13
N VAL A 130 11.48 3.44 -25.84
CA VAL A 130 10.99 2.61 -24.72
C VAL A 130 9.46 2.71 -24.66
N GLY A 131 8.90 3.91 -24.69
CA GLY A 131 7.46 4.16 -24.66
C GLY A 131 6.70 3.57 -25.86
N THR A 132 7.35 3.38 -27.02
CA THR A 132 6.74 2.64 -28.14
C THR A 132 6.56 1.15 -27.86
N GLN A 133 7.24 0.58 -26.87
CA GLN A 133 6.99 -0.80 -26.43
C GLN A 133 5.67 -0.91 -25.64
N LEU A 134 5.18 0.20 -25.09
CA LEU A 134 3.91 0.30 -24.35
C LEU A 134 2.81 0.84 -25.28
N ASP A 135 2.51 0.08 -26.34
CA ASP A 135 1.41 0.40 -27.25
C ASP A 135 0.04 -0.05 -26.69
N ALA A 136 -1.03 0.24 -27.43
CA ALA A 136 -2.39 -0.10 -27.02
C ALA A 136 -2.57 -1.61 -26.83
N ALA A 137 -1.95 -2.45 -27.67
CA ALA A 137 -2.09 -3.90 -27.56
C ALA A 137 -1.44 -4.44 -26.27
N VAL A 138 -0.27 -3.90 -25.88
CA VAL A 138 0.37 -4.26 -24.61
C VAL A 138 -0.50 -3.84 -23.42
N LEU A 139 -1.00 -2.60 -23.41
CA LEU A 139 -1.82 -2.11 -22.32
C LEU A 139 -3.16 -2.86 -22.23
N ASP A 140 -3.81 -3.14 -23.36
CA ASP A 140 -5.05 -3.92 -23.39
C ASP A 140 -4.82 -5.37 -22.92
N SER A 141 -3.66 -5.96 -23.18
CA SER A 141 -3.33 -7.29 -22.64
C SER A 141 -3.31 -7.34 -21.11
N LEU A 142 -2.86 -6.26 -20.46
CA LEU A 142 -2.90 -6.13 -19.02
C LEU A 142 -4.31 -5.92 -18.48
N LYS A 143 -5.20 -5.27 -19.25
CA LYS A 143 -6.63 -5.20 -18.90
C LYS A 143 -7.28 -6.57 -18.92
N TYR A 144 -6.95 -7.42 -19.91
CA TYR A 144 -7.43 -8.80 -19.93
C TYR A 144 -6.88 -9.62 -18.76
N CYS A 145 -5.61 -9.41 -18.38
CA CYS A 145 -5.05 -10.02 -17.17
C CYS A 145 -5.80 -9.55 -15.91
N ALA A 146 -6.11 -8.26 -15.81
CA ALA A 146 -6.85 -7.71 -14.69
C ALA A 146 -8.29 -8.27 -14.63
N ASP A 147 -8.97 -8.40 -15.77
CA ASP A 147 -10.30 -9.01 -15.82
C ASP A 147 -10.27 -10.50 -15.44
N ALA A 148 -9.25 -11.24 -15.88
CA ALA A 148 -9.08 -12.65 -15.51
C ALA A 148 -8.84 -12.85 -14.01
N LEU A 149 -8.16 -11.90 -13.34
CA LEU A 149 -7.85 -11.98 -11.91
C LEU A 149 -8.94 -11.39 -11.00
N LYS A 150 -10.00 -10.80 -11.56
CA LYS A 150 -10.96 -10.00 -10.80
C LYS A 150 -11.71 -10.79 -9.73
N ASP A 151 -12.01 -12.07 -9.97
CA ASP A 151 -12.83 -12.88 -9.07
C ASP A 151 -11.99 -13.53 -7.95
N SER A 152 -10.71 -13.79 -8.22
CA SER A 152 -9.82 -14.55 -7.33
C SER A 152 -8.84 -13.67 -6.53
N PHE A 153 -8.50 -12.48 -7.03
CA PHE A 153 -7.43 -11.65 -6.49
C PHE A 153 -7.82 -10.17 -6.34
N THR A 154 -9.08 -9.89 -5.99
CA THR A 154 -9.53 -8.54 -5.66
C THR A 154 -8.96 -8.06 -4.32
N GLU A 155 -8.56 -6.81 -4.28
CA GLU A 155 -8.13 -6.01 -3.14
C GLU A 155 -9.00 -4.76 -3.10
N ASP A 156 -9.65 -4.49 -1.97
CA ASP A 156 -10.39 -3.25 -1.80
C ASP A 156 -9.40 -2.08 -1.61
N PRO A 157 -9.62 -0.91 -2.23
CA PRO A 157 -8.70 0.21 -2.15
C PRO A 157 -8.56 0.70 -0.70
N VAL A 158 -7.31 0.99 -0.31
CA VAL A 158 -7.03 1.57 1.01
C VAL A 158 -7.21 3.07 0.96
N ASN A 159 -7.86 3.62 1.99
CA ASN A 159 -8.01 5.06 2.12
C ASN A 159 -6.65 5.69 2.47
N GLN A 160 -6.27 6.74 1.74
CA GLN A 160 -5.07 7.52 2.00
C GLN A 160 -5.04 8.11 3.43
N ASP A 161 -6.18 8.55 3.95
CA ASP A 161 -6.29 9.05 5.34
C ASP A 161 -5.99 7.94 6.37
N GLU A 162 -6.37 6.69 6.08
CA GLU A 162 -6.06 5.53 6.93
C GLU A 162 -4.53 5.26 6.93
N LEU A 163 -3.88 5.37 5.77
CA LEU A 163 -2.42 5.20 5.64
C LEU A 163 -1.64 6.32 6.35
N GLU A 164 -2.10 7.56 6.22
CA GLU A 164 -1.50 8.72 6.91
C GLU A 164 -1.63 8.61 8.43
N GLY A 165 -2.78 8.15 8.92
CA GLY A 165 -2.99 7.87 10.35
C GLY A 165 -2.03 6.83 10.91
N ILE A 166 -1.74 5.76 10.14
CA ILE A 166 -0.76 4.75 10.53
C ILE A 166 0.67 5.31 10.50
N ASP A 167 1.05 6.09 9.49
CA ASP A 167 2.41 6.67 9.45
C ASP A 167 2.66 7.60 10.64
N GLN A 168 1.66 8.39 11.06
CA GLN A 168 1.75 9.19 12.30
C GLN A 168 1.90 8.32 13.56
N THR A 169 1.19 7.19 13.60
CA THR A 169 1.29 6.23 14.71
C THR A 169 2.69 5.61 14.77
N LEU A 170 3.25 5.22 13.63
CA LEU A 170 4.61 4.69 13.48
C LEU A 170 5.68 5.72 13.85
N LEU A 171 5.54 6.98 13.42
CA LEU A 171 6.45 8.07 13.79
C LEU A 171 6.49 8.31 15.30
N SER A 172 5.32 8.31 15.94
CA SER A 172 5.21 8.43 17.39
C SER A 172 5.86 7.24 18.10
N LEU A 173 5.60 6.01 17.63
CA LEU A 173 6.20 4.79 18.18
C LEU A 173 7.73 4.78 18.02
N GLU A 174 8.25 5.20 16.87
CA GLU A 174 9.68 5.34 16.60
C GLU A 174 10.35 6.29 17.62
N GLY A 175 9.70 7.43 17.90
CA GLY A 175 10.14 8.39 18.90
C GLY A 175 10.21 7.78 20.30
N MET A 176 9.19 7.03 20.70
CA MET A 176 9.13 6.35 22.01
C MET A 176 10.25 5.31 22.14
N ILE A 177 10.46 4.48 21.12
CA ILE A 177 11.49 3.45 21.12
C ILE A 177 12.89 4.07 21.26
N LYS A 178 13.16 5.20 20.59
CA LYS A 178 14.47 5.87 20.66
C LYS A 178 14.86 6.30 22.08
N VAL A 179 13.90 6.78 22.87
CA VAL A 179 14.11 7.29 24.24
C VAL A 179 13.79 6.28 25.34
N SER A 180 13.30 5.09 24.96
CA SER A 180 12.89 4.03 25.89
C SER A 180 14.04 3.43 26.71
N SER A 181 13.66 2.72 27.77
CA SER A 181 14.60 1.97 28.62
C SER A 181 14.93 0.58 28.05
N LEU A 182 14.37 0.22 26.89
CA LEU A 182 14.54 -1.07 26.24
C LEU A 182 16.02 -1.39 25.98
N PRO A 183 16.40 -2.69 26.09
CA PRO A 183 17.71 -3.18 25.66
C PRO A 183 18.05 -2.73 24.24
N GLN A 184 19.34 -2.43 24.00
CA GLN A 184 19.79 -1.90 22.70
C GLN A 184 19.40 -2.81 21.53
N ASN A 185 19.56 -4.12 21.68
CA ASN A 185 19.23 -5.08 20.63
C ASN A 185 17.73 -5.06 20.29
N LEU A 186 16.85 -5.05 21.30
CA LEU A 186 15.41 -4.95 21.12
C LEU A 186 15.01 -3.63 20.46
N ARG A 187 15.64 -2.53 20.86
CA ARG A 187 15.41 -1.22 20.26
C ARG A 187 15.74 -1.20 18.77
N VAL A 188 16.89 -1.76 18.40
CA VAL A 188 17.32 -1.86 16.99
C VAL A 188 16.34 -2.74 16.22
N ALA A 189 15.97 -3.91 16.74
CA ALA A 189 15.01 -4.81 16.09
C ALA A 189 13.67 -4.12 15.83
N LEU A 190 13.09 -3.44 16.83
CA LEU A 190 11.81 -2.75 16.65
C LEU A 190 11.90 -1.57 15.67
N LEU A 191 13.00 -0.80 15.68
CA LEU A 191 13.21 0.29 14.72
C LEU A 191 13.35 -0.22 13.28
N GLU A 192 14.01 -1.37 13.08
CA GLU A 192 14.10 -2.03 11.78
C GLU A 192 12.71 -2.45 11.27
N GLU A 193 11.87 -3.05 12.13
CA GLU A 193 10.51 -3.43 11.77
C GLU A 193 9.62 -2.23 11.43
N ILE A 194 9.71 -1.14 12.20
CA ILE A 194 8.99 0.10 11.89
C ILE A 194 9.41 0.66 10.54
N SER A 195 10.71 0.68 10.26
CA SER A 195 11.24 1.12 8.96
C SER A 195 10.71 0.27 7.80
N LYS A 196 10.63 -1.06 7.96
CA LYS A 196 10.04 -1.98 6.98
C LYS A 196 8.56 -1.68 6.72
N ILE A 197 7.78 -1.41 7.77
CA ILE A 197 6.36 -1.08 7.64
C ILE A 197 6.17 0.25 6.91
N ARG A 198 6.89 1.31 7.32
CA ARG A 198 6.83 2.63 6.66
C ARG A 198 7.24 2.55 5.19
N LYS A 199 8.28 1.79 4.87
CA LYS A 199 8.68 1.50 3.49
C LYS A 199 7.57 0.77 2.72
N SER A 200 6.85 -0.15 3.35
CA SER A 200 5.77 -0.89 2.69
C SER A 200 4.55 0.00 2.43
N ILE A 201 4.21 0.90 3.35
CA ILE A 201 3.16 1.91 3.16
C ILE A 201 3.50 2.82 1.97
N SER A 202 4.75 3.30 1.84
CA SER A 202 5.16 4.15 0.72
C SER A 202 5.20 3.45 -0.65
N MET A 203 5.08 2.11 -0.64
CA MET A 203 5.06 1.26 -1.83
C MET A 203 3.67 0.66 -2.12
N VAL A 204 2.62 1.06 -1.38
CA VAL A 204 1.26 0.48 -1.53
C VAL A 204 0.70 0.62 -2.95
N GLN A 205 1.05 1.68 -3.68
CA GLN A 205 0.63 1.87 -5.07
C GLN A 205 1.19 0.81 -6.03
N ILE A 206 2.31 0.17 -5.66
CA ILE A 206 2.97 -0.87 -6.46
C ILE A 206 2.62 -2.24 -5.87
N LYS A 207 2.90 -2.46 -4.58
CA LYS A 207 2.73 -3.76 -3.91
C LYS A 207 1.32 -4.09 -3.46
N GLY A 208 0.41 -3.12 -3.49
CA GLY A 208 -0.87 -3.25 -2.79
C GLY A 208 -0.68 -3.42 -1.28
N VAL A 209 -1.74 -3.88 -0.60
CA VAL A 209 -1.70 -4.14 0.84
C VAL A 209 -0.89 -5.38 1.22
N ARG A 210 -0.54 -6.23 0.24
CA ARG A 210 0.28 -7.41 0.46
C ARG A 210 1.66 -7.05 1.03
N GLY A 211 2.27 -5.96 0.56
CA GLY A 211 3.52 -5.46 1.14
C GLY A 211 3.39 -5.07 2.62
N ILE A 212 2.26 -4.47 3.00
CA ILE A 212 1.97 -4.11 4.40
C ILE A 212 1.79 -5.38 5.24
N LYS A 213 1.09 -6.40 4.69
CA LYS A 213 0.92 -7.71 5.33
C LYS A 213 2.26 -8.39 5.60
N GLU A 214 3.15 -8.45 4.62
CA GLU A 214 4.48 -9.07 4.76
C GLU A 214 5.32 -8.35 5.82
N ALA A 215 5.31 -7.01 5.84
CA ALA A 215 5.99 -6.23 6.87
C ALA A 215 5.38 -6.44 8.26
N MET A 216 4.05 -6.55 8.36
CA MET A 216 3.38 -6.86 9.63
C MET A 216 3.72 -8.26 10.14
N GLN A 217 3.82 -9.26 9.25
CA GLN A 217 4.25 -10.61 9.62
C GLN A 217 5.68 -10.62 10.17
N SER A 218 6.58 -9.82 9.58
CA SER A 218 7.94 -9.60 10.08
C SER A 218 7.91 -8.98 11.49
N LEU A 219 7.09 -7.95 11.72
CA LEU A 219 6.94 -7.34 13.05
C LEU A 219 6.41 -8.34 14.09
N VAL A 220 5.39 -9.12 13.75
CA VAL A 220 4.86 -10.19 14.61
C VAL A 220 5.97 -11.18 14.97
N GLY A 221 6.77 -11.59 13.98
CA GLY A 221 7.93 -12.46 14.19
C GLY A 221 8.93 -11.87 15.18
N ALA A 222 9.25 -10.57 15.05
CA ALA A 222 10.15 -9.87 15.96
C ALA A 222 9.58 -9.82 17.39
N VAL A 223 8.29 -9.51 17.55
CA VAL A 223 7.62 -9.49 18.86
C VAL A 223 7.66 -10.86 19.54
N ILE A 224 7.41 -11.94 18.79
CA ILE A 224 7.47 -13.30 19.33
C ILE A 224 8.91 -13.68 19.68
N ALA A 225 9.88 -13.36 18.83
CA ALA A 225 11.29 -13.67 19.05
C ALA A 225 11.84 -12.99 20.32
N HIS A 226 11.36 -11.78 20.63
CA HIS A 226 11.79 -11.01 21.79
C HIS A 226 10.76 -11.01 22.94
N GLN A 227 9.83 -11.96 22.97
CA GLN A 227 8.74 -11.96 23.95
C GLN A 227 9.23 -11.95 25.40
N GLU A 228 10.34 -12.62 25.73
CA GLU A 228 10.87 -12.67 27.10
C GLU A 228 11.50 -11.33 27.50
N GLU A 229 12.19 -10.67 26.58
CA GLU A 229 12.72 -9.33 26.79
C GLU A 229 11.59 -8.31 26.95
N LEU A 230 10.51 -8.44 26.17
CA LEU A 230 9.32 -7.60 26.27
C LEU A 230 8.54 -7.84 27.58
N LYS A 231 8.49 -9.08 28.08
CA LYS A 231 7.89 -9.43 29.38
C LYS A 231 8.66 -8.82 30.56
N ALA A 232 9.97 -8.62 30.41
CA ALA A 232 10.83 -8.11 31.47
C ALA A 232 10.83 -6.56 31.59
N GLN A 233 10.04 -5.86 30.77
CA GLN A 233 10.02 -4.39 30.75
C GLN A 233 9.26 -3.79 31.93
N ARG A 234 9.68 -2.58 32.30
CA ARG A 234 9.14 -1.84 33.44
C ARG A 234 7.91 -1.03 33.04
N GLU A 235 7.21 -0.52 34.04
CA GLU A 235 6.02 0.31 33.87
C GLU A 235 6.25 1.57 33.02
N GLU A 236 7.48 2.07 33.00
CA GLU A 236 7.92 3.19 32.17
C GLU A 236 7.76 2.93 30.66
N ASP A 237 7.79 1.67 30.22
CA ASP A 237 7.64 1.27 28.82
C ASP A 237 6.21 0.76 28.50
N ARG A 238 5.26 0.79 29.45
CA ARG A 238 3.87 0.34 29.24
C ARG A 238 3.17 1.10 28.13
N GLN A 239 3.42 2.41 28.03
CA GLN A 239 2.88 3.24 26.94
C GLN A 239 3.45 2.83 25.57
N LEU A 240 4.72 2.44 25.50
CA LEU A 240 5.37 1.98 24.27
C LEU A 240 4.73 0.67 23.81
N LEU A 241 4.54 -0.28 24.72
CA LEU A 241 3.88 -1.55 24.41
C LEU A 241 2.43 -1.35 23.96
N ALA A 242 1.69 -0.43 24.58
CA ALA A 242 0.35 -0.05 24.15
C ALA A 242 0.35 0.52 22.73
N ARG A 243 1.30 1.42 22.43
CA ARG A 243 1.42 2.02 21.10
C ARG A 243 1.81 1.00 20.03
N LEU A 244 2.67 0.04 20.37
CA LEU A 244 3.02 -1.08 19.51
C LEU A 244 1.80 -1.95 19.22
N ALA A 245 1.02 -2.32 20.23
CA ALA A 245 -0.21 -3.09 20.08
C ALA A 245 -1.25 -2.35 19.22
N GLU A 246 -1.44 -1.06 19.46
CA GLU A 246 -2.33 -0.19 18.67
C GLU A 246 -1.93 -0.19 17.20
N THR A 247 -0.63 -0.03 16.92
CA THR A 247 -0.10 -0.05 15.55
C THR A 247 -0.41 -1.39 14.86
N MET A 248 -0.21 -2.51 15.56
CA MET A 248 -0.52 -3.84 15.02
C MET A 248 -2.02 -4.03 14.75
N VAL A 249 -2.90 -3.53 15.61
CA VAL A 249 -4.35 -3.56 15.41
C VAL A 249 -4.76 -2.73 14.19
N GLN A 250 -4.19 -1.53 14.03
CA GLN A 250 -4.48 -0.67 12.88
C GLN A 250 -4.05 -1.33 11.57
N LEU A 251 -2.84 -1.92 11.53
CA LEU A 251 -2.34 -2.66 10.37
C LEU A 251 -3.22 -3.86 10.03
N ASP A 252 -3.57 -4.70 11.01
CA ASP A 252 -4.45 -5.86 10.83
C ASP A 252 -5.82 -5.46 10.26
N LYS A 253 -6.38 -4.35 10.74
CA LYS A 253 -7.64 -3.81 10.24
C LYS A 253 -7.55 -3.43 8.76
N ILE A 254 -6.51 -2.72 8.34
CA ILE A 254 -6.31 -2.36 6.93
C ILE A 254 -6.15 -3.62 6.07
N ILE A 255 -5.30 -4.54 6.49
CA ILE A 255 -5.01 -5.77 5.74
C ILE A 255 -6.29 -6.62 5.59
N SER A 256 -7.02 -6.83 6.68
CA SER A 256 -8.23 -7.67 6.68
C SER A 256 -9.34 -7.06 5.83
N LYS A 257 -9.54 -5.74 5.94
CA LYS A 257 -10.51 -4.99 5.13
C LYS A 257 -10.16 -5.07 3.65
N SER A 258 -8.91 -4.83 3.29
CA SER A 258 -8.50 -4.75 1.88
C SER A 258 -8.41 -6.13 1.22
N LEU A 259 -7.92 -7.16 1.91
CA LEU A 259 -7.80 -8.51 1.35
C LEU A 259 -9.08 -9.36 1.49
N ARG A 260 -10.16 -8.81 2.08
CA ARG A 260 -11.38 -9.56 2.43
C ARG A 260 -11.08 -10.84 3.22
N MET A 261 -10.10 -10.75 4.11
CA MET A 261 -9.65 -11.86 4.96
C MET A 261 -10.13 -11.65 6.40
N TYR A 262 -10.29 -12.75 7.14
CA TYR A 262 -10.43 -12.68 8.60
C TYR A 262 -9.17 -12.08 9.24
N ARG A 263 -9.34 -11.41 10.37
CA ARG A 263 -8.24 -10.86 11.19
C ARG A 263 -7.21 -11.93 11.50
N LEU A 264 -5.96 -11.70 11.10
CA LEU A 264 -4.93 -12.74 11.05
C LEU A 264 -4.10 -12.81 12.33
N PHE A 265 -4.01 -11.70 13.09
CA PHE A 265 -2.99 -11.55 14.14
C PHE A 265 -3.56 -11.41 15.55
N ARG A 266 -4.69 -12.07 15.85
CA ARG A 266 -5.38 -11.99 17.16
C ARG A 266 -4.45 -12.32 18.35
N HIS A 267 -3.66 -13.39 18.25
CA HIS A 267 -2.89 -13.91 19.38
C HIS A 267 -1.66 -13.05 19.76
N PRO A 268 -0.80 -12.61 18.82
CA PRO A 268 0.31 -11.69 19.15
C PRO A 268 -0.17 -10.33 19.66
N VAL A 269 -1.29 -9.83 19.12
CA VAL A 269 -1.92 -8.59 19.59
C VAL A 269 -2.45 -8.76 21.01
N GLN A 270 -3.15 -9.85 21.30
CA GLN A 270 -3.69 -10.14 22.63
C GLN A 270 -2.57 -10.31 23.69
N PHE A 271 -1.43 -10.89 23.30
CA PHE A 271 -0.24 -10.95 24.15
C PHE A 271 0.22 -9.54 24.58
N LEU A 272 0.37 -8.61 23.63
CA LEU A 272 0.78 -7.24 23.96
C LEU A 272 -0.28 -6.51 24.80
N ILE A 273 -1.56 -6.65 24.45
CA ILE A 273 -2.68 -6.06 25.22
C ILE A 273 -2.70 -6.57 26.66
N SER A 274 -2.46 -7.87 26.88
CA SER A 274 -2.40 -8.44 28.24
C SER A 274 -1.31 -7.82 29.12
N LYS A 275 -0.23 -7.31 28.51
CA LYS A 275 0.84 -6.60 29.21
C LYS A 275 0.54 -5.13 29.45
N VAL A 276 -0.30 -4.53 28.61
CA VAL A 276 -0.84 -3.19 28.86
C VAL A 276 -1.87 -3.22 30.00
N ASN A 277 -2.45 -4.38 30.31
CA ASN A 277 -3.57 -4.52 31.22
C ASN A 277 -3.26 -5.42 32.44
N GLU A 278 -2.06 -5.41 33.00
CA GLU A 278 -1.72 -6.28 34.17
C GLU A 278 -2.59 -6.06 35.43
N ASP A 279 -3.51 -5.07 35.44
CA ASP A 279 -4.56 -4.88 36.47
C ASP A 279 -5.98 -5.27 36.03
N ALA A 280 -6.20 -5.71 34.79
CA ALA A 280 -7.49 -6.22 34.36
C ALA A 280 -7.41 -7.74 34.21
N GLU A 281 -8.00 -8.43 35.17
CA GLU A 281 -8.45 -9.82 34.99
C GLU A 281 -9.02 -10.00 33.59
N ALA A 282 -8.71 -11.16 32.99
CA ALA A 282 -9.18 -11.60 31.69
C ALA A 282 -10.61 -11.11 31.41
N SER A 283 -10.74 -10.03 30.64
CA SER A 283 -12.00 -9.68 30.03
C SER A 283 -12.13 -10.56 28.80
N ASP A 284 -12.67 -11.75 29.05
CA ASP A 284 -13.40 -12.55 28.07
C ASP A 284 -14.63 -11.75 27.59
N GLU A 285 -14.41 -10.63 26.90
CA GLU A 285 -15.44 -9.90 26.16
C GLU A 285 -14.83 -9.32 24.88
N ILE A 286 -14.37 -10.22 24.01
CA ILE A 286 -14.45 -9.99 22.57
C ILE A 286 -15.15 -11.21 21.96
N GLU A 287 -16.39 -11.41 22.40
CA GLU A 287 -17.46 -11.93 21.56
C GLU A 287 -18.08 -10.72 20.84
N VAL A 288 -17.63 -10.44 19.63
CA VAL A 288 -18.43 -9.64 18.70
C VAL A 288 -18.34 -10.30 17.32
N ALA A 289 -19.48 -10.90 16.95
CA ALA A 289 -19.94 -11.23 15.61
C ALA A 289 -19.00 -12.12 14.78
N ILE A 290 -19.07 -13.42 15.07
CA ILE A 290 -18.83 -14.47 14.06
C ILE A 290 -20.23 -14.93 13.65
N ASP A 291 -20.83 -14.22 12.70
CA ASP A 291 -21.91 -14.63 11.78
C ASP A 291 -22.64 -13.36 11.32
N GLU A 292 -22.11 -12.76 10.24
CA GLU A 292 -22.82 -12.21 9.08
C GLU A 292 -21.83 -11.54 8.11
#